data_AF-A0A2J7R7R0-F1
#
_entry.id   AF-A0A2J7R7R0-F1
#
_cell.length_a   1.000
_cell.length_b   1.000
_cell.length_c   1.000
_cell.angle_alpha   90.00
_cell.angle_beta   90.00
_cell.angle_gamma   90.00
#
_symmetry.space_group_name_H-M   'P 1'
#
loop_
_entity.id
_entity.type
_entity.pdbx_description
1 polymer ?
#
loop_
_entity_poly.entity_id
_entity_poly.type
_entity_poly.pdbx_seq_one_letter_code
_entity_poly.pdbx_strand_id
1 'polypeptide(L)'
;MLQIENTFFALGESCTRDCLIICDRGTMDASAFISCEKWERMMGANGWNSVELRDNRYNQIIHMVSAANGAEDFYTTEDHACRSEGMELARELDYNAAAAWVGHPYFDLVDNSTDFETKICRMISSVCLKLGIDTGDRLLTNSRKLKFLVQGPLPSDSVFPPFQDFEVVHNYLQTNTPTMQARLRKRGQKGHWSYIHTIRKPKIRNQVVEVRTQLTHRDYLNMLAQKDDSHFTIFKKRRCFLVKNQYFQLDIYREPCHPRCKGLILLETYTSSEDSSVQKSLPQFLTIVEEVTGNPLYSMFNLSLREEWTTTKKFCHALQGPDEEVPGAVKANGIKGGLVSNGI
;
A
#
# COMPACT_ATOMS: atom_id res chain seq x y z
N MET A 1 -2.98 -13.15 -28.03
CA MET A 1 -3.26 -11.82 -27.46
C MET A 1 -4.52 -11.23 -28.08
N LEU A 2 -4.51 -10.86 -29.37
CA LEU A 2 -5.66 -10.26 -30.06
C LEU A 2 -7.01 -10.98 -29.86
N GLN A 3 -7.03 -12.31 -30.00
CA GLN A 3 -8.26 -13.09 -29.79
C GLN A 3 -8.78 -13.02 -28.34
N ILE A 4 -7.87 -12.99 -27.37
CA ILE A 4 -8.22 -12.88 -25.95
C ILE A 4 -8.84 -11.51 -25.69
N GLU A 5 -8.18 -10.44 -26.15
CA GLU A 5 -8.68 -9.07 -26.05
C GLU A 5 -10.04 -8.92 -26.74
N ASN A 6 -10.23 -9.44 -27.96
CA ASN A 6 -11.52 -9.40 -28.66
C ASN A 6 -12.63 -10.08 -27.86
N THR A 7 -12.31 -11.18 -27.17
CA THR A 7 -13.27 -11.89 -26.30
C THR A 7 -13.70 -11.01 -25.13
N PHE A 8 -12.75 -10.33 -24.47
CA PHE A 8 -13.06 -9.41 -23.37
C PHE A 8 -13.76 -8.14 -23.84
N PHE A 9 -13.42 -7.61 -25.02
CA PHE A 9 -14.10 -6.45 -25.60
C PHE A 9 -15.56 -6.78 -25.92
N ALA A 10 -15.83 -7.91 -26.58
CA ALA A 10 -17.19 -8.37 -26.83
C ALA A 10 -17.97 -8.62 -25.52
N LEU A 11 -17.31 -9.16 -24.49
CA LEU A 11 -17.92 -9.31 -23.17
C LEU A 11 -18.25 -7.95 -22.54
N GLY A 12 -17.35 -6.98 -22.65
CA GLY A 12 -17.55 -5.60 -22.18
C GLY A 12 -18.73 -4.94 -22.87
N GLU A 13 -18.85 -5.06 -24.19
CA GLU A 13 -19.97 -4.54 -24.99
C GLU A 13 -21.31 -5.19 -24.61
N SER A 14 -21.29 -6.47 -24.22
CA SER A 14 -22.49 -7.18 -23.76
C SER A 14 -22.93 -6.81 -22.33
N CYS A 15 -22.09 -6.08 -21.59
CA CYS A 15 -22.35 -5.73 -20.20
C CYS A 15 -23.37 -4.58 -20.10
N THR A 16 -24.38 -4.71 -19.25
CA THR A 16 -25.38 -3.65 -19.01
C THR A 16 -24.91 -2.56 -18.05
N ARG A 17 -23.64 -2.58 -17.63
CA ARG A 17 -23.05 -1.65 -16.66
C ARG A 17 -21.74 -1.11 -17.24
N ASP A 18 -21.35 0.06 -16.77
CA ASP A 18 -20.06 0.65 -17.11
C ASP A 18 -18.93 -0.36 -16.87
N CYS A 19 -18.15 -0.61 -17.92
CA CYS A 19 -17.08 -1.61 -17.93
C CYS A 19 -15.76 -0.93 -18.30
N LEU A 20 -14.76 -1.11 -17.45
CA LEU A 20 -13.38 -0.73 -17.72
C LEU A 20 -12.57 -2.00 -17.96
N ILE A 21 -11.94 -2.10 -19.13
CA ILE A 21 -11.05 -3.19 -19.49
C ILE A 21 -9.62 -2.67 -19.43
N ILE A 22 -8.80 -3.30 -18.59
CA ILE A 22 -7.38 -2.97 -18.44
C ILE A 22 -6.57 -4.11 -19.06
N CYS A 23 -5.81 -3.81 -20.10
CA CYS A 23 -4.91 -4.76 -20.73
C CYS A 23 -3.52 -4.64 -20.10
N ASP A 24 -3.02 -5.74 -19.54
CA ASP A 24 -1.60 -5.86 -19.16
C ASP A 24 -0.81 -6.22 -20.42
N ARG A 25 -0.08 -5.23 -20.95
CA ARG A 25 0.47 -5.17 -22.32
C ARG A 25 -0.59 -4.96 -23.40
N GLY A 26 -0.14 -4.46 -24.55
CA GLY A 26 -0.97 -4.31 -25.74
C GLY A 26 -0.27 -4.81 -27.01
N THR A 27 -1.01 -4.84 -28.11
CA THR A 27 -0.57 -5.51 -29.35
C THR A 27 0.71 -4.91 -29.93
N MET A 28 0.89 -3.58 -29.82
CA MET A 28 2.10 -2.91 -30.31
C MET A 28 3.34 -3.27 -29.49
N ASP A 29 3.22 -3.71 -28.22
CA ASP A 29 4.38 -4.06 -27.40
C ASP A 29 5.24 -5.15 -28.04
N ALA A 30 4.63 -6.05 -28.81
CA ALA A 30 5.35 -7.10 -29.50
C ALA A 30 6.38 -6.55 -30.51
N SER A 31 6.16 -5.36 -31.09
CA SER A 31 7.13 -4.73 -32.00
C SER A 31 8.40 -4.28 -31.29
N ALA A 32 8.38 -4.11 -29.97
CA ALA A 32 9.57 -3.76 -29.18
C ALA A 32 10.55 -4.94 -29.03
N PHE A 33 10.09 -6.18 -29.25
CA PHE A 33 10.87 -7.40 -29.02
C PHE A 33 11.31 -8.12 -30.31
N ILE A 34 10.91 -7.60 -31.48
CA ILE A 34 11.28 -8.19 -32.78
C ILE A 34 11.78 -7.11 -33.74
N SER A 35 12.53 -7.51 -34.77
CA SER A 35 12.99 -6.56 -35.78
C SER A 35 11.84 -5.99 -36.62
N CYS A 36 12.02 -4.75 -37.10
CA CYS A 36 11.04 -4.06 -37.96
C CYS A 36 10.59 -4.94 -39.15
N GLU A 37 11.54 -5.60 -39.84
CA GLU A 37 11.24 -6.49 -40.96
C GLU A 37 10.34 -7.69 -40.60
N LYS A 38 10.48 -8.22 -39.37
CA LYS A 38 9.62 -9.32 -38.90
C LYS A 38 8.24 -8.80 -38.53
N TRP A 39 8.19 -7.63 -37.90
CA TRP A 39 6.93 -6.95 -37.56
C TRP A 39 6.13 -6.61 -38.81
N GLU A 40 6.75 -5.99 -39.81
CA GLU A 40 6.10 -5.63 -41.08
C GLU A 40 5.60 -6.86 -41.85
N ARG A 41 6.39 -7.93 -41.92
CA ARG A 41 5.94 -9.21 -42.50
C ARG A 41 4.74 -9.79 -41.76
N MET A 42 4.74 -9.72 -40.43
CA MET A 42 3.62 -10.19 -39.63
C MET A 42 2.36 -9.33 -39.86
N MET A 43 2.50 -8.00 -39.91
CA MET A 43 1.39 -7.11 -40.22
C MET A 43 0.82 -7.43 -41.61
N GLY A 44 1.67 -7.54 -42.63
CA GLY A 44 1.27 -7.86 -44.00
C GLY A 44 0.58 -9.22 -44.14
N ALA A 45 1.14 -10.26 -43.51
CA ALA A 45 0.59 -11.63 -43.57
C ALA A 45 -0.80 -11.75 -42.92
N ASN A 46 -1.10 -10.91 -41.92
CA ASN A 46 -2.38 -10.93 -41.22
C ASN A 46 -3.35 -9.81 -41.67
N GLY A 47 -2.97 -9.00 -42.65
CA GLY A 47 -3.76 -7.85 -43.10
C GLY A 47 -3.96 -6.79 -42.02
N TRP A 48 -3.02 -6.67 -41.07
CA TRP A 48 -3.06 -5.66 -40.02
C TRP A 48 -2.43 -4.35 -40.48
N ASN A 49 -2.86 -3.25 -39.88
CA ASN A 49 -2.25 -1.95 -40.06
C ASN A 49 -2.10 -1.25 -38.71
N SER A 50 -1.14 -0.33 -38.62
CA SER A 50 -0.80 0.34 -37.37
C SER A 50 -1.92 1.21 -36.83
N VAL A 51 -2.80 1.79 -37.68
CA VAL A 51 -3.91 2.63 -37.20
C VAL A 51 -4.93 1.78 -36.44
N GLU A 52 -5.29 0.62 -36.99
CA GLU A 52 -6.20 -0.31 -36.30
C GLU A 52 -5.58 -0.86 -35.01
N LEU A 53 -4.31 -1.27 -35.04
CA LEU A 53 -3.66 -1.88 -33.88
C LEU A 53 -3.31 -0.87 -32.78
N ARG A 54 -2.88 0.33 -33.16
CA ARG A 54 -2.46 1.40 -32.23
C ARG A 54 -3.67 2.22 -31.81
N ASP A 55 -4.34 2.88 -32.75
CA ASP A 55 -5.25 4.02 -32.50
C ASP A 55 -6.69 3.59 -32.20
N ASN A 56 -7.24 2.68 -32.99
CA ASN A 56 -8.66 2.33 -32.89
C ASN A 56 -8.95 1.29 -31.80
N ARG A 57 -7.95 0.48 -31.46
CA ARG A 57 -8.12 -0.66 -30.55
C ARG A 57 -8.08 -0.29 -29.07
N TYR A 58 -7.33 0.74 -28.69
CA TYR A 58 -7.15 1.14 -27.31
C TYR A 58 -7.61 2.58 -27.11
N ASN A 59 -8.47 2.84 -26.12
CA ASN A 59 -8.94 4.21 -25.87
C ASN A 59 -7.87 5.10 -25.22
N GLN A 60 -6.89 4.50 -24.55
CA GLN A 60 -5.80 5.15 -23.84
C GLN A 60 -4.64 4.16 -23.68
N ILE A 61 -3.42 4.68 -23.80
CA ILE A 61 -2.20 3.93 -23.50
C ILE A 61 -1.53 4.60 -22.31
N ILE A 62 -1.19 3.81 -21.30
CA ILE A 62 -0.45 4.26 -20.13
C ILE A 62 0.86 3.51 -20.08
N HIS A 63 1.95 4.23 -20.26
CA HIS A 63 3.29 3.68 -20.15
C HIS A 63 3.86 4.02 -18.77
N MET A 64 4.01 2.99 -17.93
CA MET A 64 4.64 3.08 -16.62
C MET A 64 6.14 2.84 -16.75
N VAL A 65 6.94 3.91 -16.68
CA VAL A 65 8.40 3.84 -16.87
C VAL A 65 9.03 2.86 -15.89
N SER A 66 9.87 1.95 -16.37
CA SER A 66 10.56 0.93 -15.57
C SER A 66 11.37 1.56 -14.44
N ALA A 67 11.45 0.89 -13.28
CA ALA A 67 12.32 1.32 -12.19
C ALA A 67 13.79 1.42 -12.61
N ALA A 68 14.20 0.72 -13.67
CA ALA A 68 15.54 0.83 -14.25
C ALA A 68 15.87 2.27 -14.71
N ASN A 69 14.88 3.13 -14.93
CA ASN A 69 15.06 4.51 -15.38
C ASN A 69 14.57 5.51 -14.31
N GLY A 70 15.46 6.01 -13.46
CA GLY A 70 15.14 7.03 -12.45
C GLY A 70 14.67 6.51 -11.08
N ALA A 71 14.57 5.19 -10.89
CA ALA A 71 14.29 4.56 -9.60
C ALA A 71 15.13 3.27 -9.40
N GLU A 72 16.40 3.32 -9.80
CA GLU A 72 17.28 2.16 -9.95
C GLU A 72 17.43 1.33 -8.67
N ASP A 73 17.41 2.00 -7.50
CA ASP A 73 17.47 1.36 -6.18
C ASP A 73 16.31 0.38 -5.92
N PHE A 74 15.22 0.47 -6.69
CA PHE A 74 14.06 -0.39 -6.60
C PHE A 74 14.00 -1.42 -7.75
N TYR A 75 14.97 -1.41 -8.67
CA TYR A 75 15.06 -2.38 -9.75
C TYR A 75 15.77 -3.65 -9.27
N THR A 76 15.04 -4.76 -9.20
CA THR A 76 15.58 -6.05 -8.76
C THR A 76 15.24 -7.16 -9.76
N THR A 77 16.14 -8.14 -9.89
CA THR A 77 15.91 -9.38 -10.66
C THR A 77 15.79 -10.61 -9.75
N GLU A 78 16.17 -10.49 -8.47
CA GLU A 78 16.41 -11.61 -7.54
C GLU A 78 15.16 -12.44 -7.15
N ASP A 79 13.94 -11.99 -7.45
CA ASP A 79 12.68 -12.71 -7.16
C ASP A 79 11.73 -12.78 -8.38
N HIS A 80 12.22 -12.52 -9.59
CA HIS A 80 11.37 -12.42 -10.78
C HIS A 80 11.64 -13.56 -11.78
N ALA A 81 10.69 -14.49 -11.90
CA ALA A 81 10.76 -15.60 -12.83
C ALA A 81 10.85 -15.20 -14.33
N CYS A 82 10.52 -13.94 -14.65
CA CYS A 82 10.46 -13.44 -16.03
C CYS A 82 11.39 -12.25 -16.31
N ARG A 83 12.25 -11.86 -15.36
CA ARG A 83 13.12 -10.69 -15.50
C ARG A 83 14.58 -11.08 -15.25
N SER A 84 15.36 -11.12 -16.31
CA SER A 84 16.78 -11.53 -16.30
C SER A 84 17.71 -10.46 -16.83
N GLU A 85 17.16 -9.39 -17.40
CA GLU A 85 17.90 -8.30 -18.00
C GLU A 85 18.55 -7.39 -16.95
N GLY A 86 19.81 -7.02 -17.20
CA GLY A 86 20.52 -6.01 -16.43
C GLY A 86 19.93 -4.61 -16.64
N MET A 87 20.31 -3.65 -15.79
CA MET A 87 19.74 -2.30 -15.80
C MET A 87 19.79 -1.60 -17.16
N GLU A 88 20.89 -1.72 -17.91
CA GLU A 88 21.05 -1.07 -19.22
C GLU A 88 20.06 -1.62 -20.24
N LEU A 89 20.02 -2.95 -20.39
CA LEU A 89 19.06 -3.61 -21.28
C LEU A 89 17.62 -3.34 -20.84
N ALA A 90 17.35 -3.27 -19.54
CA ALA A 90 16.03 -2.93 -19.03
C ALA A 90 15.59 -1.51 -19.43
N ARG A 91 16.49 -0.53 -19.44
CA ARG A 91 16.20 0.83 -19.94
C ARG A 91 15.94 0.85 -21.44
N GLU A 92 16.72 0.09 -22.21
CA GLU A 92 16.54 -0.01 -23.65
C GLU A 92 15.19 -0.64 -24.00
N LEU A 93 14.83 -1.75 -23.33
CA LEU A 93 13.54 -2.42 -23.53
C LEU A 93 12.36 -1.54 -23.11
N ASP A 94 12.50 -0.77 -22.02
CA ASP A 94 11.50 0.20 -21.58
C ASP A 94 11.27 1.28 -22.64
N TYR A 95 12.37 1.85 -23.18
CA TYR A 95 12.31 2.84 -24.25
C TYR A 95 11.68 2.27 -25.52
N ASN A 96 12.07 1.07 -25.95
CA ASN A 96 11.50 0.41 -27.13
C ASN A 96 10.01 0.12 -26.96
N ALA A 97 9.59 -0.30 -25.77
CA ALA A 97 8.18 -0.50 -25.45
C ALA A 97 7.39 0.81 -25.50
N ALA A 98 7.92 1.91 -24.96
CA ALA A 98 7.30 3.23 -25.10
C ALA A 98 7.23 3.68 -26.57
N ALA A 99 8.32 3.50 -27.32
CA ALA A 99 8.44 3.89 -28.71
C ALA A 99 7.43 3.18 -29.63
N ALA A 100 7.09 1.92 -29.32
CA ALA A 100 6.08 1.14 -30.06
C ALA A 100 4.70 1.80 -30.10
N TRP A 101 4.39 2.66 -29.13
CA TRP A 101 3.10 3.37 -29.03
C TRP A 101 3.14 4.82 -29.50
N VAL A 102 4.31 5.31 -29.95
CA VAL A 102 4.43 6.69 -30.43
C VAL A 102 3.47 6.94 -31.59
N GLY A 103 2.73 8.05 -31.47
CA GLY A 103 1.68 8.46 -32.41
C GLY A 103 0.27 8.03 -32.02
N HIS A 104 0.09 7.25 -30.94
CA HIS A 104 -1.26 7.06 -30.36
C HIS A 104 -1.82 8.40 -29.87
N PRO A 105 -3.10 8.75 -30.17
CA PRO A 105 -3.66 10.06 -29.82
C PRO A 105 -3.78 10.31 -28.31
N TYR A 106 -3.82 9.24 -27.50
CA TYR A 106 -3.98 9.30 -26.06
C TYR A 106 -2.91 8.43 -25.37
N PHE A 107 -1.70 8.98 -25.24
CA PHE A 107 -0.54 8.29 -24.67
C PHE A 107 -0.04 9.05 -23.44
N ASP A 108 -0.14 8.42 -22.27
CA ASP A 108 0.30 8.97 -20.99
C ASP A 108 1.57 8.27 -20.51
N LEU A 109 2.64 9.04 -20.32
CA LEU A 109 3.91 8.56 -19.78
C LEU A 109 3.99 8.88 -18.28
N VAL A 110 4.13 7.84 -17.45
CA VAL A 110 4.24 7.99 -15.99
C VAL A 110 5.67 7.62 -15.56
N ASP A 111 6.47 8.66 -15.32
CA ASP A 111 7.89 8.58 -14.95
C ASP A 111 8.13 8.26 -13.47
N ASN A 112 9.40 8.16 -13.08
CA ASN A 112 9.85 7.87 -11.71
C ASN A 112 10.27 9.12 -10.92
N SER A 113 9.79 10.32 -11.29
CA SER A 113 10.15 11.58 -10.63
C SER A 113 9.60 11.73 -9.20
N THR A 114 8.67 10.86 -8.79
CA THR A 114 8.04 10.84 -7.47
C THR A 114 8.18 9.47 -6.80
N ASP A 115 7.82 9.36 -5.52
CA ASP A 115 7.73 8.05 -4.85
C ASP A 115 6.68 7.13 -5.50
N PHE A 116 6.76 5.84 -5.17
CA PHE A 116 5.90 4.82 -5.78
C PHE A 116 4.41 5.08 -5.61
N GLU A 117 3.95 5.51 -4.42
CA GLU A 117 2.52 5.74 -4.17
C GLU A 117 2.03 6.95 -4.97
N THR A 118 2.82 8.04 -5.00
CA THR A 118 2.52 9.21 -5.82
C THR A 118 2.49 8.86 -7.32
N LYS A 119 3.40 8.01 -7.77
CA LYS A 119 3.43 7.51 -9.16
C LYS A 119 2.15 6.74 -9.52
N ILE A 120 1.70 5.85 -8.65
CA ILE A 120 0.44 5.12 -8.82
C ILE A 120 -0.76 6.08 -8.83
N CYS A 121 -0.79 7.09 -7.96
CA CYS A 121 -1.86 8.09 -7.93
C CYS A 121 -1.92 8.91 -9.23
N ARG A 122 -0.76 9.28 -9.81
CA ARG A 122 -0.68 9.96 -11.11
C ARG A 122 -1.23 9.08 -12.24
N MET A 123 -0.90 7.79 -12.24
CA MET A 123 -1.46 6.83 -13.19
C MET A 123 -2.99 6.74 -13.08
N ILE A 124 -3.52 6.54 -11.87
CA ILE A 124 -4.97 6.43 -11.66
C ILE A 124 -5.67 7.73 -12.05
N SER A 125 -5.09 8.88 -11.69
CA SER A 125 -5.61 10.19 -12.09
C SER A 125 -5.69 10.35 -13.62
N SER A 126 -4.70 9.84 -14.35
CA SER A 126 -4.69 9.87 -15.82
C SER A 126 -5.81 9.01 -16.42
N VAL A 127 -6.08 7.83 -15.85
CA VAL A 127 -7.24 7.00 -16.22
C VAL A 127 -8.55 7.71 -15.92
N CYS A 128 -8.70 8.26 -14.71
CA CYS A 128 -9.94 8.90 -14.29
C CYS A 128 -10.26 10.15 -15.12
N LEU A 129 -9.26 10.97 -15.43
CA LEU A 129 -9.41 12.14 -16.30
C LEU A 129 -9.95 11.73 -17.68
N LYS A 130 -9.43 10.63 -18.24
CA LYS A 130 -9.87 10.11 -19.54
C LYS A 130 -11.31 9.59 -19.49
N LEU A 131 -11.70 8.97 -18.39
CA LEU A 131 -13.06 8.46 -18.17
C LEU A 131 -14.05 9.55 -17.74
N GLY A 132 -13.60 10.79 -17.49
CA GLY A 132 -14.44 11.86 -16.97
C GLY A 132 -14.90 11.63 -15.53
N ILE A 133 -14.17 10.81 -14.76
CA ILE A 133 -14.47 10.52 -13.36
C ILE A 133 -13.81 11.58 -12.48
N ASP A 134 -14.63 12.32 -11.73
CA ASP A 134 -14.13 13.21 -10.68
C ASP A 134 -13.54 12.35 -9.54
N THR A 135 -12.23 12.50 -9.34
CA THR A 135 -11.47 11.72 -8.38
C THR A 135 -11.60 12.23 -6.95
N GLY A 136 -12.13 13.45 -6.77
CA GLY A 136 -12.18 14.15 -5.49
C GLY A 136 -10.83 14.13 -4.76
N ASP A 137 -10.87 14.09 -3.43
CA ASP A 137 -9.68 14.16 -2.58
C ASP A 137 -8.83 12.88 -2.58
N ARG A 138 -9.40 11.73 -2.92
CA ARG A 138 -8.78 10.42 -2.63
C ARG A 138 -7.53 10.12 -3.46
N LEU A 139 -7.45 10.67 -4.68
CA LEU A 139 -6.35 10.44 -5.62
C LEU A 139 -5.45 11.66 -5.81
N LEU A 140 -5.69 12.74 -5.06
CA LEU A 140 -4.76 13.84 -5.02
C LEU A 140 -3.42 13.35 -4.46
N THR A 141 -2.32 13.83 -5.05
CA THR A 141 -0.95 13.36 -4.78
C THR A 141 -0.50 13.54 -3.34
N ASN A 142 -1.20 14.36 -2.56
CA ASN A 142 -0.96 14.59 -1.13
C ASN A 142 -1.88 13.77 -0.20
N SER A 143 -2.68 12.83 -0.74
CA SER A 143 -3.53 11.94 0.04
C SER A 143 -2.70 11.09 1.01
N ARG A 144 -2.85 11.33 2.31
CA ARG A 144 -2.09 10.67 3.37
C ARG A 144 -3.00 9.92 4.33
N LYS A 145 -2.46 8.85 4.90
CA LYS A 145 -3.15 8.10 5.96
C LYS A 145 -3.02 8.85 7.28
N LEU A 146 -4.15 9.16 7.91
CA LEU A 146 -4.19 9.69 9.26
C LEU A 146 -4.73 8.66 10.24
N LYS A 147 -4.23 8.70 11.48
CA LYS A 147 -4.64 7.81 12.56
C LYS A 147 -4.86 8.63 13.84
N PHE A 148 -6.00 8.44 14.47
CA PHE A 148 -6.39 9.15 15.68
C PHE A 148 -6.69 8.19 16.82
N LEU A 149 -6.31 8.57 18.04
CA LEU A 149 -6.72 7.88 19.25
C LEU A 149 -8.14 8.33 19.64
N VAL A 150 -9.03 7.37 19.86
CA VAL A 150 -10.41 7.64 20.30
C VAL A 150 -10.58 7.19 21.74
N GLN A 151 -11.11 8.08 22.57
CA GLN A 151 -11.43 7.76 23.96
C GLN A 151 -12.70 6.92 24.03
N GLY A 152 -12.63 5.80 24.75
CA GLY A 152 -13.80 5.00 25.10
C GLY A 152 -14.54 5.53 26.34
N PRO A 153 -15.78 5.08 26.58
CA PRO A 153 -16.56 4.15 25.76
C PRO A 153 -17.11 4.82 24.48
N LEU A 154 -17.38 4.00 23.45
CA LEU A 154 -18.01 4.50 22.21
C LEU A 154 -19.46 4.91 22.46
N PRO A 155 -19.97 5.91 21.70
CA PRO A 155 -21.38 6.26 21.74
C PRO A 155 -22.25 5.10 21.23
N SER A 156 -23.56 5.20 21.49
CA SER A 156 -24.55 4.25 20.98
C SER A 156 -24.48 4.13 19.45
N ASP A 157 -24.69 2.91 18.94
CA ASP A 157 -24.72 2.60 17.50
C ASP A 157 -25.72 3.48 16.74
N SER A 158 -26.77 3.96 17.39
CA SER A 158 -27.78 4.87 16.83
C SER A 158 -27.23 6.23 16.36
N VAL A 159 -26.09 6.67 16.91
CA VAL A 159 -25.46 7.96 16.55
C VAL A 159 -24.58 7.82 15.31
N PHE A 160 -24.17 6.59 14.97
CA PHE A 160 -23.34 6.36 13.81
C PHE A 160 -24.17 6.49 12.52
N PRO A 161 -23.59 7.03 11.43
CA PRO A 161 -24.15 6.88 10.10
C PRO A 161 -24.14 5.39 9.70
N PRO A 162 -24.77 5.02 8.56
CA PRO A 162 -24.73 3.64 8.07
C PRO A 162 -23.31 3.08 8.09
N PHE A 163 -23.13 1.96 8.78
CA PHE A 163 -21.82 1.36 9.02
C PHE A 163 -21.83 -0.15 8.73
N GLN A 164 -20.63 -0.70 8.55
CA GLN A 164 -20.40 -2.13 8.41
C GLN A 164 -19.32 -2.58 9.39
N ASP A 165 -19.59 -3.65 10.12
CA ASP A 165 -18.68 -4.22 11.11
C ASP A 165 -17.99 -5.47 10.57
N PHE A 166 -16.68 -5.57 10.79
CA PHE A 166 -15.88 -6.71 10.38
C PHE A 166 -15.08 -7.26 11.56
N GLU A 167 -14.99 -8.58 11.62
CA GLU A 167 -14.02 -9.26 12.46
C GLU A 167 -12.67 -9.28 11.75
N VAL A 168 -11.63 -8.85 12.45
CA VAL A 168 -10.28 -8.75 11.90
C VAL A 168 -9.28 -9.39 12.87
N VAL A 169 -8.52 -10.35 12.35
CA VAL A 169 -7.46 -11.05 13.08
C VAL A 169 -6.14 -10.84 12.34
N HIS A 170 -5.12 -10.41 13.07
CA HIS A 170 -3.76 -10.28 12.55
C HIS A 170 -2.77 -11.18 13.29
N ASN A 171 -1.85 -11.76 12.53
CA ASN A 171 -0.72 -12.53 13.06
C ASN A 171 0.55 -12.04 12.37
N TYR A 172 1.59 -11.74 13.13
CA TYR A 172 2.92 -11.54 12.59
C TYR A 172 3.60 -12.88 12.36
N LEU A 173 4.38 -12.99 11.29
CA LEU A 173 5.13 -14.18 10.92
C LEU A 173 6.61 -13.96 11.18
N GLN A 174 7.34 -15.05 11.41
CA GLN A 174 8.79 -15.01 11.48
C GLN A 174 9.37 -14.56 10.14
N THR A 175 10.40 -13.72 10.18
CA THR A 175 11.13 -13.27 8.99
C THR A 175 12.61 -13.57 9.17
N ASN A 176 13.29 -13.88 8.07
CA ASN A 176 14.73 -14.18 8.08
C ASN A 176 15.57 -12.91 8.31
N THR A 177 14.98 -11.73 8.14
CA THR A 177 15.66 -10.45 8.26
C THR A 177 14.94 -9.56 9.27
N PRO A 178 15.62 -9.06 10.33
CA PRO A 178 14.99 -8.26 11.38
C PRO A 178 14.30 -6.98 10.90
N THR A 179 14.72 -6.45 9.75
CA THR A 179 14.19 -5.22 9.15
C THR A 179 12.96 -5.45 8.27
N MET A 180 12.63 -6.71 7.98
CA MET A 180 11.45 -7.11 7.22
C MET A 180 10.33 -7.53 8.17
N GLN A 181 9.10 -7.09 7.90
CA GLN A 181 7.92 -7.52 8.65
C GLN A 181 6.96 -8.29 7.75
N ALA A 182 6.56 -9.49 8.16
CA ALA A 182 5.54 -10.27 7.49
C ALA A 182 4.31 -10.41 8.40
N ARG A 183 3.11 -10.25 7.84
CA ARG A 183 1.86 -10.41 8.60
C ARG A 183 0.77 -11.05 7.77
N LEU A 184 -0.04 -11.87 8.41
CA LEU A 184 -1.30 -12.38 7.89
C LEU A 184 -2.46 -11.58 8.46
N ARG A 185 -3.45 -11.28 7.62
CA ARG A 185 -4.74 -10.72 8.01
C ARG A 185 -5.86 -11.64 7.58
N LYS A 186 -6.72 -12.04 8.52
CA LYS A 186 -8.03 -12.64 8.28
C LYS A 186 -9.08 -11.57 8.57
N ARG A 187 -9.91 -11.22 7.58
CA ARG A 187 -10.98 -10.23 7.71
C ARG A 187 -12.28 -10.80 7.18
N GLY A 188 -13.38 -10.67 7.91
CA GLY A 188 -14.65 -11.23 7.49
C GLY A 188 -15.85 -10.74 8.27
N GLN A 189 -17.02 -11.18 7.81
CA GLN A 189 -18.32 -10.98 8.44
C GLN A 189 -19.25 -12.11 8.02
N LYS A 190 -20.22 -12.48 8.88
CA LYS A 190 -21.26 -13.49 8.57
C LYS A 190 -20.70 -14.81 8.02
N GLY A 191 -19.57 -15.28 8.57
CA GLY A 191 -18.93 -16.54 8.16
C GLY A 191 -18.10 -16.49 6.87
N HIS A 192 -18.07 -15.36 6.16
CA HIS A 192 -17.26 -15.20 4.95
C HIS A 192 -15.97 -14.43 5.24
N TRP A 193 -14.85 -14.93 4.72
CA TRP A 193 -13.51 -14.48 5.07
C TRP A 193 -12.65 -14.15 3.85
N SER A 194 -11.77 -13.17 4.04
CA SER A 194 -10.70 -12.79 3.13
C SER A 194 -9.36 -12.87 3.87
N TYR A 195 -8.33 -13.33 3.17
CA TYR A 195 -7.01 -13.57 3.73
C TYR A 195 -5.96 -12.83 2.91
N ILE A 196 -5.12 -12.04 3.57
CA ILE A 196 -4.05 -11.30 2.91
C ILE A 196 -2.75 -11.54 3.67
N HIS A 197 -1.70 -11.86 2.92
CA HIS A 197 -0.32 -11.79 3.39
C HIS A 197 0.26 -10.43 3.02
N THR A 198 0.89 -9.76 3.96
CA THR A 198 1.61 -8.50 3.72
C THR A 198 3.05 -8.64 4.13
N ILE A 199 3.96 -8.35 3.20
CA ILE A 199 5.39 -8.21 3.45
C ILE A 199 5.73 -6.73 3.37
N ARG A 200 6.23 -6.17 4.46
CA ARG A 200 6.80 -4.83 4.51
C ARG A 200 8.31 -4.96 4.44
N LYS A 201 8.90 -4.54 3.31
CA LYS A 201 10.34 -4.55 3.09
C LYS A 201 11.02 -3.41 3.87
N PRO A 202 12.33 -3.51 4.12
CA PRO A 202 13.11 -2.44 4.75
C PRO A 202 12.99 -1.12 3.98
N LYS A 203 13.21 -0.01 4.68
CA LYS A 203 13.16 1.33 4.08
C LYS A 203 14.31 1.48 3.07
N ILE A 204 14.00 1.79 1.81
CA ILE A 204 14.96 2.08 0.74
C ILE A 204 14.69 3.51 0.28
N ARG A 205 15.71 4.39 0.26
CA ARG A 205 15.57 5.83 -0.05
C ARG A 205 14.37 6.51 0.64
N ASN A 206 14.22 6.30 1.94
CA ASN A 206 13.08 6.79 2.72
C ASN A 206 11.68 6.30 2.32
N GLN A 207 11.57 5.35 1.39
CA GLN A 207 10.31 4.72 1.01
C GLN A 207 10.19 3.34 1.64
N VAL A 208 8.96 2.97 1.99
CA VAL A 208 8.63 1.66 2.56
C VAL A 208 7.78 0.92 1.54
N VAL A 209 8.28 -0.22 1.07
CA VAL A 209 7.53 -1.06 0.13
C VAL A 209 6.70 -2.08 0.91
N GLU A 210 5.37 -2.03 0.76
CA GLU A 210 4.45 -3.07 1.24
C GLU A 210 3.93 -3.90 0.05
N VAL A 211 4.27 -5.19 0.01
CA VAL A 211 3.69 -6.15 -0.94
C VAL A 211 2.51 -6.84 -0.29
N ARG A 212 1.36 -6.88 -0.96
CA ARG A 212 0.13 -7.51 -0.47
C ARG A 212 -0.32 -8.61 -1.41
N THR A 213 -0.46 -9.83 -0.90
CA THR A 213 -0.88 -11.00 -1.67
C THR A 213 -2.18 -11.54 -1.11
N GLN A 214 -3.19 -11.69 -1.97
CA GLN A 214 -4.43 -12.36 -1.62
C GLN A 214 -4.17 -13.87 -1.48
N LEU A 215 -4.69 -14.48 -0.41
CA LEU A 215 -4.50 -15.90 -0.13
C LEU A 215 -5.83 -16.66 -0.18
N THR A 216 -5.72 -17.97 -0.45
CA THR A 216 -6.78 -18.93 -0.15
C THR A 216 -6.82 -19.25 1.34
N HIS A 217 -7.91 -19.86 1.82
CA HIS A 217 -7.99 -20.31 3.21
C HIS A 217 -6.90 -21.35 3.55
N ARG A 218 -6.61 -22.26 2.62
CA ARG A 218 -5.59 -23.31 2.81
C ARG A 218 -4.21 -22.69 2.97
N ASP A 219 -3.84 -21.76 2.09
CA ASP A 219 -2.51 -21.12 2.16
C ASP A 219 -2.36 -20.28 3.43
N TYR A 220 -3.45 -19.60 3.84
CA TYR A 220 -3.47 -18.89 5.12
C TYR A 220 -3.17 -19.82 6.30
N LEU A 221 -3.81 -21.00 6.38
CA LEU A 221 -3.58 -21.96 7.46
C LEU A 221 -2.14 -22.50 7.44
N ASN A 222 -1.61 -22.80 6.25
CA ASN A 222 -0.23 -23.27 6.10
C ASN A 222 0.77 -22.21 6.59
N MET A 223 0.59 -20.95 6.20
CA MET A 223 1.48 -19.86 6.63
C MET A 223 1.31 -19.50 8.10
N LEU A 224 0.13 -19.71 8.68
CA LEU A 224 -0.13 -19.45 10.10
C LEU A 224 0.76 -20.32 11.01
N ALA A 225 1.23 -21.47 10.53
CA ALA A 225 2.19 -22.31 11.25
C ALA A 225 3.55 -21.61 11.51
N GLN A 226 3.88 -20.56 10.75
CA GLN A 226 5.12 -19.79 10.87
C GLN A 226 4.93 -18.50 11.70
N LYS A 227 3.89 -18.47 12.54
CA LYS A 227 3.60 -17.32 13.39
C LYS A 227 4.80 -16.99 14.29
N ASP A 228 5.10 -15.71 14.43
CA ASP A 228 6.14 -15.22 15.35
C ASP A 228 5.60 -15.25 16.79
N ASP A 229 6.21 -16.08 17.62
CA ASP A 229 5.84 -16.24 19.04
C ASP A 229 6.16 -15.01 19.88
N SER A 230 7.02 -14.10 19.43
CA SER A 230 7.26 -12.82 20.11
C SER A 230 6.11 -11.81 19.95
N HIS A 231 5.10 -12.14 19.13
CA HIS A 231 3.90 -11.35 18.95
C HIS A 231 2.62 -12.07 19.41
N PHE A 232 1.72 -11.32 20.03
CA PHE A 232 0.33 -11.72 20.27
C PHE A 232 -0.46 -11.69 18.95
N THR A 233 -1.43 -12.61 18.83
CA THR A 233 -2.49 -12.46 17.82
C THR A 233 -3.34 -11.26 18.20
N ILE A 234 -3.63 -10.39 17.23
CA ILE A 234 -4.44 -9.20 17.46
C ILE A 234 -5.85 -9.46 16.96
N PHE A 235 -6.82 -9.26 17.83
CA PHE A 235 -8.24 -9.32 17.52
C PHE A 235 -8.82 -7.92 17.52
N LYS A 236 -9.57 -7.58 16.47
CA LYS A 236 -10.24 -6.28 16.35
C LYS A 236 -11.64 -6.46 15.77
N LYS A 237 -12.53 -5.58 16.20
CA LYS A 237 -13.74 -5.25 15.46
C LYS A 237 -13.44 -3.98 14.66
N ARG A 238 -13.51 -4.05 13.32
CA ARG A 238 -13.34 -2.88 12.44
C ARG A 238 -14.70 -2.40 11.98
N ARG A 239 -15.10 -1.20 12.42
CA ARG A 239 -16.31 -0.52 11.97
C ARG A 239 -15.97 0.47 10.87
N CYS A 240 -16.56 0.31 9.70
CA CYS A 240 -16.35 1.19 8.54
C CYS A 240 -17.60 2.04 8.30
N PHE A 241 -17.43 3.34 8.07
CA PHE A 241 -18.55 4.25 7.85
C PHE A 241 -18.12 5.52 7.09
N LEU A 242 -19.09 6.28 6.60
CA LEU A 242 -18.88 7.54 5.87
C LEU A 242 -19.40 8.73 6.69
N VAL A 243 -18.60 9.79 6.80
CA VAL A 243 -19.02 11.09 7.35
C VAL A 243 -18.51 12.18 6.43
N LYS A 244 -19.38 13.09 5.97
CA LYS A 244 -19.01 14.22 5.09
C LYS A 244 -18.19 13.78 3.85
N ASN A 245 -18.61 12.69 3.21
CA ASN A 245 -17.91 12.06 2.06
C ASN A 245 -16.51 11.51 2.36
N GLN A 246 -16.12 11.43 3.63
CA GLN A 246 -14.86 10.85 4.09
C GLN A 246 -15.10 9.45 4.65
N TYR A 247 -14.31 8.47 4.18
CA TYR A 247 -14.39 7.07 4.61
C TYR A 247 -13.48 6.81 5.80
N PHE A 248 -14.08 6.33 6.88
CA PHE A 248 -13.39 6.07 8.15
C PHE A 248 -13.37 4.58 8.48
N GLN A 249 -12.29 4.15 9.13
CA GLN A 249 -12.14 2.81 9.70
C GLN A 249 -11.85 2.94 11.19
N LEU A 250 -12.77 2.50 12.03
CA LEU A 250 -12.64 2.49 13.48
C LEU A 250 -12.25 1.08 13.95
N ASP A 251 -11.00 0.93 14.37
CA ASP A 251 -10.43 -0.28 14.94
C ASP A 251 -10.66 -0.34 16.45
N ILE A 252 -11.50 -1.25 16.89
CA ILE A 252 -11.78 -1.52 18.30
C ILE A 252 -11.01 -2.79 18.68
N TYR A 253 -9.94 -2.67 19.47
CA TYR A 253 -9.17 -3.82 19.92
C TYR A 253 -9.99 -4.68 20.88
N ARG A 254 -9.87 -5.99 20.73
CA ARG A 254 -10.63 -6.99 21.49
C ARG A 254 -9.70 -7.95 22.21
N GLU A 255 -10.18 -8.46 23.33
CA GLU A 255 -9.50 -9.55 24.03
C GLU A 255 -9.63 -10.86 23.24
N PRO A 256 -8.64 -11.77 23.32
CA PRO A 256 -7.40 -11.66 24.09
C PRO A 256 -6.40 -10.70 23.45
N CYS A 257 -5.82 -9.79 24.24
CA CYS A 257 -4.81 -8.83 23.78
C CYS A 257 -3.85 -8.49 24.92
N HIS A 258 -2.71 -7.87 24.58
CA HIS A 258 -1.82 -7.31 25.60
C HIS A 258 -2.56 -6.27 26.47
N PRO A 259 -2.27 -6.13 27.78
CA PRO A 259 -2.84 -5.09 28.64
C PRO A 259 -2.87 -3.68 28.02
N ARG A 260 -1.80 -3.29 27.32
CA ARG A 260 -1.68 -2.00 26.60
C ARG A 260 -2.71 -1.78 25.48
N CYS A 261 -3.34 -2.85 24.99
CA CYS A 261 -4.39 -2.77 23.96
C CYS A 261 -5.81 -2.79 24.57
N LYS A 262 -5.96 -3.01 25.88
CA LYS A 262 -7.28 -3.07 26.51
C LYS A 262 -7.97 -1.72 26.41
N GLY A 263 -9.17 -1.71 25.82
CA GLY A 263 -9.93 -0.48 25.57
C GLY A 263 -9.37 0.41 24.45
N LEU A 264 -8.33 -0.03 23.72
CA LEU A 264 -7.72 0.77 22.66
C LEU A 264 -8.66 0.87 21.46
N ILE A 265 -8.92 2.10 21.02
CA ILE A 265 -9.72 2.41 19.84
C ILE A 265 -8.94 3.37 18.95
N LEU A 266 -8.77 3.01 17.68
CA LEU A 266 -8.05 3.82 16.69
C LEU A 266 -8.95 4.13 15.52
N LEU A 267 -9.04 5.40 15.13
CA LEU A 267 -9.75 5.84 13.94
C LEU A 267 -8.73 6.09 12.82
N GLU A 268 -8.92 5.48 11.66
CA GLU A 268 -8.07 5.67 10.49
C GLU A 268 -8.87 6.25 9.32
N THR A 269 -8.23 7.14 8.56
CA THR A 269 -8.78 7.74 7.35
C THR A 269 -7.67 8.06 6.35
N TYR A 270 -8.02 8.33 5.09
CA TYR A 270 -7.11 8.79 4.05
C TYR A 270 -7.65 10.08 3.46
N THR A 271 -6.85 11.14 3.47
CA THR A 271 -7.29 12.47 3.04
C THR A 271 -6.13 13.27 2.46
N SER A 272 -6.43 14.08 1.44
CA SER A 272 -5.56 15.08 0.83
C SER A 272 -5.78 16.47 1.40
N SER A 273 -6.81 16.66 2.23
CA SER A 273 -7.16 17.97 2.75
C SER A 273 -6.12 18.44 3.79
N GLU A 274 -5.92 19.74 3.92
CA GLU A 274 -5.02 20.30 4.94
C GLU A 274 -5.52 20.01 6.35
N ASP A 275 -4.62 19.94 7.34
CA ASP A 275 -4.94 19.55 8.73
C ASP A 275 -6.10 20.34 9.34
N SER A 276 -6.17 21.64 9.06
CA SER A 276 -7.23 22.53 9.55
C SER A 276 -8.63 22.13 9.05
N SER A 277 -8.71 21.57 7.84
CA SER A 277 -9.95 21.08 7.22
C SER A 277 -10.28 19.66 7.67
N VAL A 278 -9.25 18.83 7.89
CA VAL A 278 -9.41 17.47 8.42
C VAL A 278 -10.12 17.52 9.77
N GLN A 279 -9.69 18.38 10.70
CA GLN A 279 -10.32 18.52 12.02
C GLN A 279 -11.83 18.81 11.92
N LYS A 280 -12.24 19.61 10.94
CA LYS A 280 -13.68 19.91 10.68
C LYS A 280 -14.42 18.72 10.08
N SER A 281 -13.73 17.83 9.37
CA SER A 281 -14.29 16.62 8.76
C SER A 281 -14.43 15.45 9.74
N LEU A 282 -13.71 15.50 10.86
CA LEU A 282 -13.71 14.42 11.85
C LEU A 282 -15.12 14.19 12.43
N PRO A 283 -15.47 12.91 12.72
CA PRO A 283 -16.77 12.58 13.30
C PRO A 283 -16.94 13.19 14.69
N GLN A 284 -17.74 14.27 14.79
CA GLN A 284 -17.94 15.03 16.03
C GLN A 284 -18.62 14.22 17.15
N PHE A 285 -19.27 13.11 16.80
CA PHE A 285 -19.85 12.20 17.78
C PHE A 285 -18.81 11.28 18.47
N LEU A 286 -17.55 11.29 18.02
CA LEU A 286 -16.45 10.56 18.67
C LEU A 286 -15.59 11.52 19.50
N THR A 287 -15.18 11.07 20.68
CA THR A 287 -14.20 11.78 21.50
C THR A 287 -12.79 11.45 21.01
N ILE A 288 -12.28 12.25 20.09
CA ILE A 288 -10.92 12.12 19.56
C ILE A 288 -9.95 12.81 20.51
N VAL A 289 -8.93 12.08 20.98
CA VAL A 289 -7.95 12.57 21.96
C VAL A 289 -6.81 13.31 21.25
N GLU A 290 -6.15 12.62 20.32
CA GLU A 290 -4.97 13.12 19.63
C GLU A 290 -4.77 12.39 18.29
N GLU A 291 -4.01 13.02 17.42
CA GLU A 291 -3.49 12.36 16.23
C GLU A 291 -2.24 11.54 16.59
N VAL A 292 -2.24 10.27 16.22
CA VAL A 292 -1.17 9.29 16.49
C VAL A 292 -0.59 8.72 15.19
N THR A 293 -0.73 9.45 14.08
CA THR A 293 -0.14 9.12 12.78
C THR A 293 1.39 9.03 12.93
N GLY A 294 1.99 7.97 12.39
CA GLY A 294 3.44 7.76 12.50
C GLY A 294 3.95 7.43 13.91
N ASN A 295 3.14 7.55 14.97
CA ASN A 295 3.62 7.26 16.31
C ASN A 295 3.90 5.75 16.49
N PRO A 296 5.15 5.33 16.80
CA PRO A 296 5.52 3.93 16.97
C PRO A 296 4.72 3.20 18.07
N LEU A 297 4.30 3.91 19.12
CA LEU A 297 3.53 3.34 20.24
C LEU A 297 2.15 2.83 19.77
N TYR A 298 1.57 3.45 18.74
CA TYR A 298 0.30 3.06 18.15
C TYR A 298 0.48 2.26 16.85
N SER A 299 1.68 1.74 16.61
CA SER A 299 1.93 0.80 15.52
C SER A 299 1.45 -0.60 15.92
N MET A 300 0.76 -1.27 15.00
CA MET A 300 0.22 -2.61 15.25
C MET A 300 1.33 -3.63 15.57
N PHE A 301 2.52 -3.43 15.00
CA PHE A 301 3.69 -4.26 15.27
C PHE A 301 4.10 -4.15 16.73
N ASN A 302 4.35 -2.93 17.24
CA ASN A 302 4.75 -2.73 18.62
C ASN A 302 3.63 -3.10 19.61
N LEU A 303 2.37 -2.80 19.27
CA LEU A 303 1.21 -3.17 20.09
C LEU A 303 1.08 -4.68 20.30
N SER A 304 1.53 -5.50 19.35
CA SER A 304 1.50 -6.96 19.46
C SER A 304 2.71 -7.58 20.14
N LEU A 305 3.80 -6.86 20.38
CA LEU A 305 4.97 -7.42 21.07
C LEU A 305 4.57 -7.99 22.44
N ARG A 306 5.05 -9.20 22.75
CA ARG A 306 4.80 -9.83 24.05
C ARG A 306 5.62 -9.21 25.17
N GLU A 307 6.86 -8.85 24.86
CA GLU A 307 7.77 -8.21 25.80
C GLU A 307 7.35 -6.75 26.05
N GLU A 308 7.83 -6.19 27.16
CA GLU A 308 7.66 -4.77 27.44
C GLU A 308 8.56 -3.93 26.54
N TRP A 309 8.06 -2.75 26.14
CA TRP A 309 8.75 -1.89 25.18
C TRP A 309 10.08 -1.33 25.71
N THR A 310 10.23 -1.25 27.03
CA THR A 310 11.45 -0.77 27.70
C THR A 310 12.58 -1.81 27.70
N THR A 311 12.26 -3.09 27.52
CA THR A 311 13.24 -4.19 27.62
C THR A 311 13.47 -4.90 26.29
N THR A 312 12.50 -4.84 25.37
CA THR A 312 12.59 -5.56 24.10
C THR A 312 13.55 -4.89 23.11
N LYS A 313 14.40 -5.70 22.47
CA LYS A 313 15.22 -5.26 21.33
C LYS A 313 14.44 -5.22 20.01
N LYS A 314 13.19 -5.69 20.02
CA LYS A 314 12.33 -5.79 18.83
C LYS A 314 11.44 -4.57 18.61
N PHE A 315 11.50 -3.55 19.47
CA PHE A 315 10.68 -2.36 19.30
C PHE A 315 11.04 -1.64 18.00
N CYS A 316 10.05 -1.44 17.14
CA CYS A 316 10.25 -0.85 15.83
C CYS A 316 10.04 0.66 15.88
N HIS A 317 11.14 1.42 15.75
CA HIS A 317 11.13 2.90 15.70
C HIS A 317 10.92 3.47 14.29
N ALA A 318 10.86 2.62 13.26
CA ALA A 318 10.90 3.01 11.84
C ALA A 318 9.69 3.83 11.32
N LEU A 319 8.90 4.42 12.21
CA LEU A 319 7.85 5.40 11.91
C LEU A 319 8.20 6.82 12.42
N GLN A 320 9.31 7.01 13.14
CA GLN A 320 9.82 8.35 13.48
C GLN A 320 10.27 9.06 12.20
N GLY A 321 9.75 10.26 11.97
CA GLY A 321 10.31 11.21 11.03
C GLY A 321 11.74 11.62 11.46
N PRO A 322 12.54 12.24 10.57
CA PRO A 322 13.96 12.45 10.80
C PRO A 322 14.35 13.27 12.04
N ASP A 323 13.44 14.06 12.62
CA ASP A 323 13.79 15.12 13.58
C ASP A 323 12.90 15.15 14.84
N GLU A 324 12.90 14.09 15.65
CA GLU A 324 12.42 14.21 17.05
C GLU A 324 13.38 13.52 18.02
N GLU A 325 14.28 14.32 18.62
CA GLU A 325 14.98 13.94 19.85
C GLU A 325 13.96 13.73 20.98
N VAL A 326 14.11 12.63 21.73
CA VAL A 326 13.25 12.28 22.86
C VAL A 326 13.48 13.26 24.02
N PRO A 327 12.49 14.04 24.47
CA PRO A 327 12.57 14.70 25.76
C PRO A 327 12.28 13.64 26.84
N GLY A 328 13.31 13.20 27.55
CA GLY A 328 13.09 12.39 28.77
C GLY A 328 13.95 11.13 28.95
N ALA A 329 15.12 11.03 28.34
CA ALA A 329 16.14 10.13 28.86
C ALA A 329 16.64 10.69 30.22
N VAL A 330 16.04 10.22 31.32
CA VAL A 330 16.53 10.46 32.67
C VAL A 330 17.96 9.90 32.75
N LYS A 331 18.95 10.79 32.65
CA LYS A 331 20.34 10.47 32.96
C LYS A 331 20.38 10.06 34.43
N ALA A 332 20.70 8.79 34.69
CA ALA A 332 21.07 8.33 36.02
C ALA A 332 22.38 9.03 36.43
N ASN A 333 22.25 10.21 37.05
CA ASN A 333 23.36 10.87 37.72
C ASN A 333 23.74 10.04 38.95
N GLY A 334 24.89 9.36 38.89
CA GLY A 334 25.53 8.76 40.04
C GLY A 334 25.94 9.83 41.04
N ILE A 335 25.41 9.73 42.26
CA ILE A 335 25.80 10.57 43.39
C ILE A 335 27.09 9.98 44.01
N LYS A 336 28.12 10.83 44.00
CA LYS A 336 29.24 11.02 44.94
C LYS A 336 29.51 9.94 46.00
N GLY A 337 30.73 9.44 46.00
CA GLY A 337 31.46 9.01 47.18
C GLY A 337 32.91 9.50 47.08
N GLY A 338 33.24 10.57 47.80
CA GLY A 338 34.61 11.06 47.92
C GLY A 338 35.39 10.24 48.94
N LEU A 339 36.70 10.09 48.71
CA LEU A 339 37.68 9.84 49.75
C LEU A 339 39.01 10.49 49.35
N VAL A 340 39.39 11.45 50.18
CA VAL A 340 40.65 12.17 50.21
C VAL A 340 41.67 11.30 50.94
N SER A 341 42.89 11.19 50.42
CA SER A 341 44.07 10.90 51.23
C SER A 341 45.31 11.58 50.64
N ASN A 342 45.85 12.52 51.42
CA ASN A 342 47.13 13.21 51.23
C ASN A 342 48.31 12.35 51.74
N GLY A 343 49.51 12.63 51.18
CA GLY A 343 50.84 12.36 51.76
C GLY A 343 51.37 10.94 51.56
N ILE A 344 52.61 10.69 51.15
CA ILE A 344 53.87 11.48 51.09
C ILE A 344 54.55 11.20 49.76
#